data_AF-A0A960SUU6-F1
#
_entry.id   AF-A0A960SUU6-F1
#
_cell.length_a   1.000
_cell.length_b   1.000
_cell.length_c   1.000
_cell.angle_alpha   90.00
_cell.angle_beta   90.00
_cell.angle_gamma   90.00
#
_symmetry.space_group_name_H-M   'P 1'
#
loop_
_entity.id
_entity.type
_entity.pdbx_description
1 polymer ?
#
loop_
_entity_poly.entity_id
_entity_poly.type
_entity_poly.pdbx_seq_one_letter_code
_entity_poly.pdbx_strand_id
1 'polypeptide(L)'
;SERAAGRHFVELGRGAAREAFLTLPALPGEAPAALLGRLYRWLDDSPDWRILRQDVFGVVGDAASHRSGKAHRLGGRDWPQTWVEQGNGEGSPVAGLQVQAVAGIPTKAVRVEGRTLGILHEDEWARYCVLGGLQSTRPDDPREAQSEQVLALMHQALAEAGMGFSNVIRTWFYLDDILEWYDGFNAV
;
A
#
# COMPACT_ATOMS: atom_id res chain seq x y z
N SER A 1 -23.37 -14.91 -3.09
CA SER A 1 -22.19 -15.27 -2.27
C SER A 1 -21.08 -14.28 -2.55
N GLU A 2 -20.04 -14.17 -1.71
CA GLU A 2 -18.92 -13.24 -1.92
C GLU A 2 -18.19 -13.43 -3.25
N ARG A 3 -18.12 -14.67 -3.74
CA ARG A 3 -17.63 -14.99 -5.09
C ARG A 3 -18.43 -14.32 -6.21
N ALA A 4 -19.74 -14.09 -6.02
CA ALA A 4 -20.58 -13.40 -7.00
C ALA A 4 -20.36 -11.87 -7.01
N ALA A 5 -19.78 -11.30 -5.94
CA ALA A 5 -19.38 -9.88 -5.88
C ALA A 5 -17.93 -9.64 -6.36
N GLY A 6 -17.26 -10.69 -6.84
CA GLY A 6 -15.88 -10.65 -7.32
C GLY A 6 -14.86 -10.30 -6.23
N ARG A 7 -15.17 -10.56 -4.95
CA ARG A 7 -14.29 -10.24 -3.81
C ARG A 7 -14.02 -11.46 -2.96
N HIS A 8 -12.86 -11.47 -2.32
CA HIS A 8 -12.54 -12.41 -1.25
C HIS A 8 -12.23 -11.63 0.01
N PHE A 9 -12.93 -11.93 1.10
CA PHE A 9 -12.83 -11.21 2.36
C PHE A 9 -12.56 -12.20 3.48
N VAL A 10 -11.53 -11.94 4.27
CA VAL A 10 -11.20 -12.72 5.47
C VAL A 10 -11.14 -11.77 6.64
N GLU A 11 -11.88 -12.07 7.71
CA GLU A 11 -11.89 -11.31 8.95
C GLU A 11 -11.31 -12.16 10.08
N LEU A 12 -10.45 -11.54 10.88
CA LEU A 12 -9.83 -12.11 12.06
C LEU A 12 -10.18 -11.24 13.28
N GLY A 13 -10.58 -11.89 14.37
CA GLY A 13 -10.74 -11.21 15.66
C GLY A 13 -9.38 -11.05 16.36
N ARG A 14 -9.13 -9.86 16.91
CA ARG A 14 -7.94 -9.54 17.74
C ARG A 14 -8.36 -8.79 18.99
N GLY A 15 -8.76 -9.52 20.04
CA GLY A 15 -9.29 -8.91 21.27
C GLY A 15 -10.51 -8.04 20.95
N ALA A 16 -10.45 -6.75 21.29
CA ALA A 16 -11.47 -5.76 20.95
C ALA A 16 -11.47 -5.27 19.49
N ALA A 17 -10.40 -5.55 18.73
CA ALA A 17 -10.25 -5.16 17.34
C ALA A 17 -10.67 -6.28 16.37
N ARG A 18 -11.01 -5.90 15.15
CA ARG A 18 -11.22 -6.81 14.02
C ARG A 18 -10.29 -6.40 12.89
N GLU A 19 -9.61 -7.36 12.29
CA GLU A 19 -8.70 -7.15 11.17
C GLU A 19 -9.24 -7.85 9.94
N ALA A 20 -9.26 -7.16 8.80
CA ALA A 20 -9.74 -7.68 7.54
C ALA A 20 -8.67 -7.67 6.47
N PHE A 21 -8.67 -8.72 5.66
CA PHE A 21 -7.89 -8.87 4.45
C PHE A 21 -8.85 -9.04 3.27
N LEU A 22 -8.92 -8.01 2.43
CA LEU A 22 -9.79 -7.96 1.27
C LEU A 22 -8.94 -8.10 0.00
N THR A 23 -9.29 -9.05 -0.85
CA THR A 23 -8.74 -9.19 -2.20
C THR A 23 -9.83 -8.91 -3.22
N LEU A 24 -9.54 -8.00 -4.14
CA LEU A 24 -10.40 -7.62 -5.26
C LEU A 24 -9.67 -7.92 -6.56
N PRO A 25 -9.84 -9.10 -7.17
CA PRO A 25 -9.39 -9.32 -8.54
C PRO A 25 -10.11 -8.38 -9.51
N ALA A 26 -9.39 -7.94 -10.53
CA ALA A 26 -9.99 -7.29 -11.69
C ALA A 26 -10.88 -8.29 -12.42
N LEU A 27 -12.08 -7.85 -12.79
CA LEU A 27 -12.96 -8.62 -13.67
C LEU A 27 -12.50 -8.51 -15.13
N PRO A 28 -12.85 -9.46 -16.00
CA PRO A 28 -12.52 -9.37 -17.42
C PRO A 28 -12.98 -8.04 -18.04
N GLY A 29 -12.03 -7.27 -18.60
CA GLY A 29 -12.29 -5.96 -19.22
C GLY A 29 -12.61 -4.83 -18.24
N GLU A 30 -12.44 -5.02 -16.93
CA GLU A 30 -12.71 -4.00 -15.93
C GLU A 30 -11.66 -2.88 -15.99
N ALA A 31 -12.13 -1.64 -16.12
CA ALA A 31 -11.26 -0.47 -16.04
C ALA A 31 -10.73 -0.27 -14.60
N PRO A 32 -9.50 0.23 -14.40
CA PRO A 32 -8.94 0.47 -13.05
C PRO A 32 -9.84 1.32 -12.15
N ALA A 33 -10.48 2.35 -12.70
CA ALA A 33 -11.42 3.19 -11.95
C ALA A 33 -12.66 2.43 -11.45
N ALA A 34 -13.16 1.46 -12.23
CA ALA A 34 -14.30 0.62 -11.83
C ALA A 34 -13.91 -0.35 -10.70
N LEU A 35 -12.73 -0.96 -10.80
CA LEU A 35 -12.16 -1.81 -9.74
C LEU A 35 -12.01 -1.05 -8.41
N LEU A 36 -11.43 0.16 -8.47
CA LEU A 36 -11.33 1.03 -7.30
C LEU A 36 -12.71 1.47 -6.79
N GLY A 37 -13.66 1.76 -7.69
CA GLY A 37 -15.04 2.05 -7.34
C GLY A 37 -15.71 0.95 -6.50
N ARG A 38 -15.37 -0.32 -6.74
CA ARG A 38 -15.84 -1.44 -5.90
C ARG A 38 -15.24 -1.41 -4.49
N LEU A 39 -13.97 -1.04 -4.35
CA LEU A 39 -13.35 -0.82 -3.03
C LEU A 39 -14.05 0.33 -2.29
N TYR A 40 -14.29 1.46 -2.96
CA TYR A 40 -14.96 2.60 -2.35
C TYR A 40 -16.38 2.29 -1.90
N ARG A 41 -17.15 1.57 -2.73
CA ARG A 41 -18.49 1.12 -2.35
C ARG A 41 -18.45 0.23 -1.11
N TRP A 42 -17.48 -0.69 -1.02
CA TRP A 42 -17.33 -1.51 0.20
C TRP A 42 -17.03 -0.66 1.44
N LEU A 43 -16.19 0.36 1.33
CA LEU A 43 -15.92 1.29 2.44
C LEU A 43 -17.16 2.09 2.84
N ASP A 44 -17.98 2.50 1.87
CA ASP A 44 -19.22 3.25 2.12
C ASP A 44 -20.27 2.36 2.80
N ASP A 45 -20.39 1.11 2.36
CA ASP A 45 -21.28 0.09 2.93
C ASP A 45 -20.77 -0.43 4.29
N SER A 46 -19.52 -0.13 4.67
CA SER A 46 -18.88 -0.67 5.88
C SER A 46 -18.03 0.40 6.59
N PRO A 47 -18.66 1.44 7.15
CA PRO A 47 -17.99 2.66 7.63
C PRO A 47 -17.08 2.47 8.85
N ASP A 48 -17.19 1.33 9.54
CA ASP A 48 -16.38 0.99 10.72
C ASP A 48 -14.93 0.62 10.35
N TRP A 49 -14.68 0.27 9.09
CA TRP A 49 -13.35 -0.14 8.64
C TRP A 49 -12.46 1.06 8.30
N ARG A 50 -11.19 0.92 8.66
CA ARG A 50 -10.11 1.85 8.34
C ARG A 50 -9.01 1.09 7.62
N ILE A 51 -8.65 1.53 6.42
CA ILE A 51 -7.59 0.91 5.63
C ILE A 51 -6.24 1.20 6.29
N LEU A 52 -5.46 0.15 6.53
CA LEU A 52 -4.09 0.21 7.01
C LEU A 52 -3.09 0.31 5.85
N ARG A 53 -3.32 -0.49 4.78
CA ARG A 53 -2.56 -0.45 3.53
C ARG A 53 -3.39 -0.99 2.37
N GLN A 54 -3.03 -0.55 1.18
CA GLN A 54 -3.52 -1.09 -0.08
C GLN A 54 -2.34 -1.39 -1.00
N ASP A 55 -2.33 -2.57 -1.61
CA ASP A 55 -1.44 -2.91 -2.70
C ASP A 55 -2.24 -3.04 -4.00
N VAL A 56 -1.75 -2.42 -5.06
CA VAL A 56 -2.34 -2.46 -6.40
C VAL A 56 -1.38 -3.23 -7.30
N PHE A 57 -1.86 -4.28 -7.96
CA PHE A 57 -1.03 -5.12 -8.82
C PHE A 57 -1.31 -4.85 -10.29
N GLY A 58 -0.29 -4.48 -11.06
CA GLY A 58 -0.37 -4.17 -12.49
C GLY A 58 -0.23 -2.68 -12.80
N VAL A 59 -0.24 -2.35 -14.10
CA VAL A 59 0.05 -1.01 -14.63
C VAL A 59 -1.25 -0.34 -15.09
N VAL A 60 -1.39 0.96 -14.83
CA VAL A 60 -2.33 1.80 -15.59
C VAL A 60 -1.52 2.38 -16.74
N GLY A 61 -1.85 2.04 -17.99
CA GLY A 61 -1.05 2.30 -19.20
C GLY A 61 -0.81 3.76 -19.59
N ASP A 62 -0.32 4.57 -18.66
CA ASP A 62 0.21 5.91 -18.88
C ASP A 62 1.69 5.91 -18.45
N ALA A 63 2.60 6.23 -19.37
CA ALA A 63 4.05 6.27 -19.13
C ALA A 63 4.46 7.32 -18.06
N ALA A 64 3.52 8.14 -17.58
CA ALA A 64 3.66 9.02 -16.42
C ALA A 64 3.24 8.38 -15.07
N SER A 65 3.08 7.05 -15.00
CA SER A 65 2.41 6.27 -13.95
C SER A 65 2.85 6.52 -12.50
N HIS A 66 4.05 7.04 -12.26
CA HIS A 66 4.49 7.51 -10.94
C HIS A 66 3.53 8.56 -10.32
N ARG A 67 2.73 9.26 -11.15
CA ARG A 67 1.70 10.23 -10.74
C ARG A 67 0.28 9.63 -10.61
N SER A 68 0.08 8.36 -10.97
CA SER A 68 -1.25 7.73 -11.08
C SER A 68 -1.93 7.43 -9.74
N GLY A 69 -1.14 7.15 -8.68
CA GLY A 69 -1.68 6.80 -7.37
C GLY A 69 -2.58 7.87 -6.74
N LYS A 70 -2.42 9.16 -7.10
CA LYS A 70 -3.34 10.24 -6.67
C LYS A 70 -4.58 10.35 -7.56
N ALA A 71 -4.43 10.17 -8.88
CA ALA A 71 -5.54 10.26 -9.84
C ALA A 71 -6.66 9.25 -9.56
N HIS A 72 -6.30 8.16 -8.89
CA HIS A 72 -7.16 7.04 -8.57
C HIS A 72 -7.76 7.11 -7.15
N ARG A 73 -7.50 8.18 -6.38
CA ARG A 73 -8.12 8.39 -5.07
C ARG A 73 -9.44 9.14 -5.18
N LEU A 74 -10.54 8.47 -4.83
CA LEU A 74 -11.86 9.09 -4.78
C LEU A 74 -12.14 9.72 -3.40
N GLY A 75 -12.79 10.89 -3.43
CA GLY A 75 -13.33 11.54 -2.23
C GLY A 75 -12.30 12.06 -1.22
N GLY A 76 -11.04 12.30 -1.65
CA GLY A 76 -9.98 12.80 -0.77
C GLY A 76 -9.53 11.80 0.31
N ARG A 77 -9.94 10.53 0.21
CA ARG A 77 -9.52 9.49 1.15
C ARG A 77 -8.05 9.14 0.94
N ASP A 78 -7.28 9.21 2.02
CA ASP A 78 -5.83 9.01 2.00
C ASP A 78 -5.40 7.92 2.99
N TRP A 79 -4.55 7.01 2.52
CA TRP A 79 -4.00 5.85 3.23
C TRP A 79 -2.79 5.32 2.46
N PRO A 80 -1.89 4.54 3.08
CA PRO A 80 -0.72 4.00 2.40
C PRO A 80 -1.11 3.10 1.22
N GLN A 81 -0.63 3.44 0.02
CA GLN A 81 -0.90 2.67 -1.20
C GLN A 81 0.40 2.36 -1.92
N THR A 82 0.65 1.09 -2.16
CA THR A 82 1.80 0.59 -2.93
C THR A 82 1.30 0.13 -4.30
N TRP A 83 1.96 0.58 -5.37
CA TRP A 83 1.75 0.05 -6.70
C TRP A 83 2.87 -0.95 -6.99
N VAL A 84 2.49 -2.17 -7.34
CA VAL A 84 3.40 -3.25 -7.70
C VAL A 84 3.20 -3.50 -9.19
N GLU A 85 4.08 -2.92 -9.98
CA GLU A 85 4.08 -3.05 -11.43
C GLU A 85 4.90 -4.29 -11.81
N GLN A 86 4.37 -5.09 -12.75
CA GLN A 86 5.07 -6.21 -13.36
C GLN A 86 5.19 -5.89 -14.84
N GLY A 87 6.41 -5.75 -15.36
CA GLY A 87 6.64 -5.68 -16.79
C GLY A 87 7.89 -4.92 -17.20
N ASN A 88 8.53 -5.45 -18.23
CA ASN A 88 9.51 -4.87 -19.14
C ASN A 88 8.97 -3.66 -19.95
N GLY A 89 8.09 -2.84 -19.38
CA GLY A 89 7.53 -1.64 -20.03
C GLY A 89 6.31 -1.84 -20.94
N GLU A 90 5.81 -3.07 -21.15
CA GLU A 90 4.67 -3.31 -22.05
C GLU A 90 3.27 -3.18 -21.41
N GLY A 91 3.20 -2.89 -20.10
CA GLY A 91 1.95 -2.50 -19.42
C GLY A 91 0.85 -3.57 -19.42
N SER A 92 0.73 -4.36 -18.36
CA SER A 92 -0.44 -5.21 -18.13
C SER A 92 -1.55 -4.42 -17.43
N PRO A 93 -2.85 -4.59 -17.77
CA PRO A 93 -3.94 -3.99 -17.01
C PRO A 93 -3.87 -4.38 -15.53
N VAL A 94 -4.37 -3.51 -14.65
CA VAL A 94 -4.46 -3.78 -13.21
C VAL A 94 -5.12 -5.13 -12.98
N ALA A 95 -4.39 -6.06 -12.37
CA ALA A 95 -4.82 -7.43 -12.10
C ALA A 95 -5.72 -7.52 -10.85
N GLY A 96 -5.56 -6.60 -9.90
CA GLY A 96 -6.36 -6.57 -8.69
C GLY A 96 -5.78 -5.71 -7.58
N LEU A 97 -6.51 -5.67 -6.47
CA LEU A 97 -6.15 -4.97 -5.24
C LEU A 97 -6.06 -5.97 -4.08
N GLN A 98 -5.12 -5.74 -3.18
CA GLN A 98 -5.14 -6.28 -1.83
C GLN A 98 -5.24 -5.14 -0.82
N VAL A 99 -6.09 -5.31 0.20
CA VAL A 99 -6.34 -4.31 1.22
C VAL A 99 -6.31 -4.97 2.58
N GLN A 100 -5.58 -4.35 3.50
CA GLN A 100 -5.63 -4.66 4.92
C GLN A 100 -6.37 -3.53 5.63
N ALA A 101 -7.33 -3.87 6.48
CA ALA A 101 -8.14 -2.90 7.21
C ALA A 101 -8.37 -3.35 8.65
N VAL A 102 -8.70 -2.39 9.51
CA VAL A 102 -9.03 -2.64 10.91
C VAL A 102 -10.34 -1.94 11.30
N ALA A 103 -11.06 -2.51 12.25
CA ALA A 103 -12.27 -1.94 12.85
C ALA A 103 -12.26 -2.14 14.38
N GLY A 104 -13.01 -1.30 15.09
CA GLY A 104 -13.16 -1.38 16.56
C GLY A 104 -12.06 -0.67 17.36
N ILE A 105 -11.01 -0.19 16.70
CA ILE A 105 -9.92 0.57 17.33
C ILE A 105 -9.60 1.86 16.56
N PRO A 106 -9.11 2.90 17.25
CA PRO A 106 -8.70 4.14 16.59
C PRO A 106 -7.45 3.95 15.74
N THR A 107 -7.36 4.72 14.66
CA THR A 107 -6.19 4.76 13.77
C THR A 107 -5.65 6.17 13.64
N LYS A 108 -4.33 6.34 13.54
CA LYS A 108 -3.67 7.62 13.29
C LYS A 108 -2.79 7.56 12.04
N ALA A 109 -2.94 8.51 11.13
CA ALA A 109 -2.09 8.60 9.95
C ALA A 109 -0.67 9.05 10.31
N VAL A 110 0.33 8.40 9.70
CA VAL A 110 1.73 8.82 9.66
C VAL A 110 1.92 9.61 8.38
N ARG A 111 2.28 10.89 8.51
CA ARG A 111 2.41 11.81 7.38
C ARG A 111 3.80 12.38 7.28
N VAL A 112 4.39 12.28 6.10
CA VAL A 112 5.66 12.92 5.75
C VAL A 112 5.40 13.75 4.50
N GLU A 113 5.78 15.03 4.53
CA GLU A 113 5.60 15.97 3.40
C GLU A 113 4.15 16.01 2.85
N GLY A 114 3.17 15.90 3.74
CA GLY A 114 1.74 15.92 3.38
C GLY A 114 1.21 14.65 2.72
N ARG A 115 2.01 13.58 2.61
CA ARG A 115 1.58 12.25 2.14
C ARG A 115 1.33 11.32 3.32
N THR A 116 0.23 10.57 3.30
CA THR A 116 0.04 9.47 4.26
C THR A 116 0.87 8.26 3.83
N LEU A 117 1.95 7.99 4.57
CA LEU A 117 2.88 6.87 4.31
C LEU A 117 2.70 5.71 5.27
N GLY A 118 1.95 5.91 6.35
CA GLY A 118 1.63 4.85 7.28
C GLY A 118 0.33 5.06 8.04
N ILE A 119 -0.12 4.00 8.71
CA ILE A 119 -1.20 4.03 9.68
C ILE A 119 -0.73 3.38 10.98
N LEU A 120 -0.90 4.10 12.08
CA LEU A 120 -0.76 3.62 13.45
C LEU A 120 -2.08 3.10 13.97
N HIS A 121 -2.01 2.00 14.69
CA HIS A 121 -3.09 1.48 15.52
C HIS A 121 -2.49 0.70 16.69
N GLU A 122 -3.28 0.48 17.73
CA GLU A 122 -2.84 -0.17 18.96
C GLU A 122 -3.93 -1.10 19.46
N ASP A 123 -3.53 -2.28 19.91
CA ASP A 123 -4.38 -3.24 20.60
C ASP A 123 -3.78 -3.60 21.97
N GLU A 124 -4.29 -4.65 22.61
CA GLU A 124 -3.85 -5.12 23.92
C GLU A 124 -2.40 -5.61 23.95
N TRP A 125 -1.80 -5.91 22.78
CA TRP A 125 -0.52 -6.59 22.67
C TRP A 125 0.59 -5.64 22.22
N ALA A 126 0.31 -4.76 21.26
CA ALA A 126 1.31 -3.84 20.76
C ALA A 126 0.72 -2.60 20.08
N ARG A 127 1.61 -1.62 19.90
CA ARG A 127 1.41 -0.51 18.98
C ARG A 127 2.04 -0.85 17.63
N TYR A 128 1.22 -0.85 16.59
CA TYR A 128 1.60 -1.22 15.23
C TYR A 128 1.73 0.01 14.35
N CYS A 129 2.69 -0.01 13.44
CA CYS A 129 2.83 0.94 12.35
C CYS A 129 2.90 0.17 11.03
N VAL A 130 1.91 0.38 10.17
CA VAL A 130 1.88 -0.21 8.83
C VAL A 130 2.27 0.88 7.83
N LEU A 131 3.47 0.78 7.28
CA LEU A 131 3.96 1.66 6.22
C LEU A 131 3.65 1.07 4.83
N GLY A 132 3.54 1.93 3.82
CA GLY A 132 3.35 1.52 2.43
C GLY A 132 3.50 2.67 1.43
N GLY A 133 3.77 2.34 0.17
CA GLY A 133 3.91 3.33 -0.91
C GLY A 133 5.14 4.23 -0.79
N LEU A 134 6.21 3.74 -0.16
CA LEU A 134 7.50 4.43 -0.12
C LEU A 134 8.18 4.26 -1.47
N GLN A 135 8.58 5.37 -2.07
CA GLN A 135 9.21 5.40 -3.39
C GLN A 135 10.16 6.58 -3.48
N SER A 136 11.20 6.42 -4.31
CA SER A 136 12.08 7.52 -4.69
C SER A 136 11.27 8.63 -5.39
N THR A 137 11.63 9.89 -5.13
CA THR A 137 11.11 11.03 -5.91
C THR A 137 11.98 11.34 -7.13
N ARG A 138 13.08 10.59 -7.29
CA ARG A 138 14.11 10.75 -8.32
C ARG A 138 14.30 9.40 -9.03
N PRO A 139 13.35 8.96 -9.87
CA PRO A 139 13.37 7.62 -10.47
C PRO A 139 14.52 7.43 -11.48
N ASP A 140 15.13 8.52 -11.94
CA ASP A 140 16.25 8.50 -12.89
C ASP A 140 17.64 8.45 -12.21
N ASP A 141 17.70 8.50 -10.87
CA ASP A 141 18.96 8.36 -10.12
C ASP A 141 19.48 6.90 -10.14
N PRO A 142 20.77 6.64 -9.84
CA PRO A 142 21.26 5.27 -9.65
C PRO A 142 20.45 4.48 -8.62
N ARG A 143 20.27 3.17 -8.85
CA ARG A 143 19.39 2.29 -8.05
C ARG A 143 19.74 2.31 -6.56
N GLU A 144 21.02 2.42 -6.21
CA GLU A 144 21.52 2.55 -4.84
C GLU A 144 21.08 3.88 -4.21
N ALA A 145 21.21 4.99 -4.93
CA ALA A 145 20.78 6.31 -4.45
C ALA A 145 19.25 6.38 -4.26
N GLN A 146 18.48 5.73 -5.13
CA GLN A 146 17.04 5.56 -4.93
C GLN A 146 16.72 4.78 -3.64
N SER A 147 17.50 3.71 -3.37
CA SER A 147 17.35 2.88 -2.17
C SER A 147 17.68 3.66 -0.90
N GLU A 148 18.77 4.44 -0.90
CA GLU A 148 19.12 5.36 0.19
C GLU A 148 17.99 6.36 0.47
N GLN A 149 17.39 6.93 -0.59
CA GLN A 149 16.28 7.85 -0.44
C GLN A 149 15.05 7.19 0.19
N VAL A 150 14.71 5.97 -0.25
CA VAL A 150 13.58 5.20 0.30
C VAL A 150 13.83 4.84 1.78
N LEU A 151 15.04 4.44 2.14
CA LEU A 151 15.42 4.15 3.52
C LEU A 151 15.40 5.41 4.40
N ALA A 152 15.86 6.55 3.89
CA ALA A 152 15.77 7.83 4.58
C ALA A 152 14.30 8.25 4.80
N LEU A 153 13.43 8.04 3.81
CA LEU A 153 11.99 8.28 3.93
C LEU A 153 11.34 7.34 4.96
N MET A 154 11.74 6.07 4.96
CA MET A 154 11.29 5.08 5.95
C MET A 154 11.70 5.50 7.37
N HIS A 155 12.95 5.95 7.54
CA HIS A 155 13.44 6.48 8.81
C HIS A 155 12.57 7.65 9.31
N GLN A 156 12.28 8.62 8.44
CA GLN A 156 11.41 9.76 8.78
C GLN A 156 10.00 9.31 9.15
N ALA A 157 9.39 8.41 8.38
CA ALA A 157 8.05 7.90 8.67
C ALA A 157 7.99 7.12 10.00
N LEU A 158 9.02 6.32 10.30
CA LEU A 158 9.13 5.65 11.60
C LEU A 158 9.29 6.65 12.74
N ALA A 159 10.10 7.71 12.57
CA ALA A 159 10.27 8.75 13.57
C ALA A 159 8.97 9.53 13.85
N GLU A 160 8.15 9.82 12.84
CA GLU A 160 6.79 10.38 13.01
C GLU A 160 5.86 9.45 13.81
N ALA A 161 6.13 8.15 13.77
CA ALA A 161 5.52 7.14 14.60
C ALA A 161 6.20 6.97 15.98
N GLY A 162 7.24 7.73 16.33
CA GLY A 162 8.01 7.51 17.55
C GLY A 162 8.65 6.11 17.61
N MET A 163 9.00 5.56 16.44
CA MET A 163 9.63 4.27 16.23
C MET A 163 10.96 4.44 15.49
N GLY A 164 11.79 3.41 15.50
CA GLY A 164 13.01 3.32 14.71
C GLY A 164 13.11 2.01 13.93
N PHE A 165 14.20 1.82 13.18
CA PHE A 165 14.42 0.59 12.41
C PHE A 165 14.47 -0.67 13.28
N SER A 166 14.88 -0.56 14.54
CA SER A 166 14.82 -1.66 15.51
C SER A 166 13.41 -2.14 15.82
N ASN A 167 12.38 -1.39 15.46
CA ASN A 167 10.97 -1.78 15.59
C ASN A 167 10.41 -2.45 14.32
N VAL A 168 11.20 -2.56 13.25
CA VAL A 168 10.76 -3.13 11.97
C VAL A 168 10.85 -4.65 12.05
N ILE A 169 9.69 -5.30 12.19
CA ILE A 169 9.59 -6.76 12.28
C ILE A 169 9.43 -7.43 10.91
N ARG A 170 9.00 -6.68 9.89
CA ARG A 170 8.80 -7.18 8.53
C ARG A 170 8.86 -6.04 7.53
N THR A 171 9.55 -6.27 6.41
CA THR A 171 9.60 -5.33 5.28
C THR A 171 9.47 -6.10 3.96
N TRP A 172 9.08 -5.39 2.91
CA TRP A 172 9.02 -5.88 1.54
C TRP A 172 9.53 -4.77 0.62
N PHE A 173 10.55 -5.07 -0.17
CA PHE A 173 11.05 -4.19 -1.22
C PHE A 173 10.64 -4.75 -2.59
N TYR A 174 10.11 -3.89 -3.45
CA TYR A 174 9.79 -4.21 -4.84
C TYR A 174 10.86 -3.55 -5.70
N LEU A 175 11.86 -4.34 -6.08
CA LEU A 175 13.03 -3.88 -6.82
C LEU A 175 12.89 -4.27 -8.29
N ASP A 176 13.02 -3.28 -9.17
CA ASP A 176 13.05 -3.51 -10.62
C ASP A 176 14.36 -4.20 -11.02
N ASP A 177 14.28 -5.17 -11.94
CA ASP A 177 15.40 -5.99 -12.40
C ASP A 177 16.33 -6.50 -11.27
N ILE A 178 15.75 -6.95 -10.15
CA ILE A 178 16.47 -7.30 -8.91
C ILE A 178 17.69 -8.22 -9.14
N LEU A 179 17.62 -9.13 -10.11
CA LEU A 179 18.70 -10.08 -10.39
C LEU A 179 19.99 -9.40 -10.89
N GLU A 180 19.91 -8.17 -11.41
CA GLU A 180 21.08 -7.42 -11.89
C GLU A 180 21.87 -6.73 -10.80
N TRP A 181 21.23 -6.40 -9.66
CA TRP A 181 21.82 -5.46 -8.68
C TRP A 181 21.49 -5.76 -7.22
N TYR A 182 20.98 -6.95 -6.91
CA TYR A 182 20.60 -7.34 -5.56
C TYR A 182 21.75 -7.18 -4.54
N ASP A 183 22.98 -7.47 -4.94
CA ASP A 183 24.16 -7.26 -4.08
C ASP A 183 24.39 -5.78 -3.79
N GLY A 184 24.18 -4.91 -4.77
CA GLY A 184 24.25 -3.46 -4.61
C GLY A 184 23.17 -2.94 -3.66
N PHE A 185 21.93 -3.42 -3.81
CA PHE A 185 20.84 -3.11 -2.88
C PHE A 185 21.18 -3.49 -1.43
N ASN A 186 21.69 -4.71 -1.21
CA ASN A 186 22.00 -5.19 0.14
C ASN A 186 23.19 -4.47 0.81
N ALA A 187 23.98 -3.71 0.04
CA ALA A 187 25.11 -2.94 0.57
C ALA A 187 24.70 -1.55 1.09
N VAL A 188 23.48 -1.09 0.78
CA VAL A 188 22.89 0.18 1.25
C VAL A 188 22.36 0.04 2.67
#